data_AF-A0A0G1CWF3-F1
#
_entry.id   AF-A0A0G1CWF3-F1
#
_cell.length_a   1.000
_cell.length_b   1.000
_cell.length_c   1.000
_cell.angle_alpha   90.00
_cell.angle_beta   90.00
_cell.angle_gamma   90.00
#
_symmetry.space_group_name_H-M   'P 1'
#
loop_
_entity.id
_entity.type
_entity.pdbx_description
1 polymer ?
#
loop_
_entity_poly.entity_id
_entity_poly.type
_entity_poly.pdbx_seq_one_letter_code
_entity_poly.pdbx_strand_id
1 'polypeptide(L)'
;GINWAGQVFDWPRVESHIIDVEDIIDALEQGPETIVIGTGEQGMAQVTARAKKEIEARGIELIIDKTEQATKTFNIRKDESIEEEGVQEKVIGFFHLTC
;
A
#
# COMPACT_ATOMS: atom_id res chain seq x y z
N GLY A 1 -3.84 -6.93 -2.74
CA GLY A 1 -2.97 -6.46 -1.65
C GLY A 1 -3.43 -7.06 -0.34
N ILE A 2 -3.05 -6.45 0.78
CA ILE A 2 -3.53 -6.80 2.13
C ILE A 2 -4.06 -5.53 2.82
N ASN A 3 -5.19 -5.59 3.50
CA ASN A 3 -5.72 -4.46 4.27
C ASN A 3 -5.44 -4.60 5.79
N TRP A 4 -5.76 -3.56 6.55
CA TRP A 4 -5.57 -3.49 8.00
C TRP A 4 -6.23 -4.67 8.73
N ALA A 5 -7.38 -5.15 8.25
CA ALA A 5 -8.09 -6.31 8.79
C ALA A 5 -7.42 -7.67 8.47
N GLY A 6 -6.27 -7.67 7.80
CA GLY A 6 -5.57 -8.87 7.37
C GLY A 6 -6.23 -9.58 6.18
N GLN A 7 -7.19 -8.94 5.51
CA GLN A 7 -7.85 -9.52 4.36
C GLN A 7 -6.97 -9.34 3.12
N VAL A 8 -6.68 -10.45 2.45
CA VAL A 8 -5.98 -10.46 1.17
C VAL A 8 -7.00 -10.32 0.05
N PHE A 9 -6.75 -9.38 -0.85
CA PHE A 9 -7.58 -9.13 -2.03
C PHE A 9 -6.74 -9.27 -3.30
N ASP A 10 -7.41 -9.64 -4.39
CA ASP A 10 -6.79 -9.74 -5.70
C ASP A 10 -6.17 -8.40 -6.10
N TRP A 11 -4.96 -8.48 -6.65
CA TRP A 11 -4.26 -7.33 -7.18
C TRP A 11 -3.99 -7.64 -8.65
N PRO A 12 -4.85 -7.15 -9.56
CA PRO A 12 -4.69 -7.40 -10.98
C PRO A 12 -3.46 -6.65 -11.47
N ARG A 13 -2.35 -7.36 -11.69
CA ARG A 13 -1.13 -6.74 -12.23
C ARG A 13 -1.34 -6.42 -13.69
N VAL A 14 -1.52 -5.14 -14.02
CA VAL A 14 -1.57 -4.69 -15.41
C VAL A 14 -0.18 -4.82 -16.06
N GLU A 15 0.89 -4.52 -15.30
CA GLU A 15 2.27 -4.79 -15.68
C GLU A 15 3.11 -5.21 -14.45
N SER A 16 4.04 -6.16 -14.62
CA SER A 16 4.77 -6.72 -13.46
C SER A 16 5.72 -5.73 -12.77
N HIS A 17 6.00 -4.56 -13.35
CA HIS A 17 6.90 -3.56 -12.75
C HIS A 17 6.29 -2.16 -12.65
N ILE A 18 5.06 -1.97 -13.10
CA ILE A 18 4.39 -0.66 -13.05
C ILE A 18 3.08 -0.83 -12.27
N ILE A 19 2.92 0.01 -11.26
CA ILE A 19 1.71 0.10 -10.44
C ILE A 19 0.98 1.36 -10.90
N ASP A 20 -0.13 1.20 -11.62
CA ASP A 20 -0.96 2.32 -12.07
C ASP A 20 -2.21 2.49 -11.20
N VAL A 21 -3.03 3.49 -11.51
CA VAL A 21 -4.29 3.75 -10.79
C VAL A 21 -5.19 2.51 -10.78
N GLU A 22 -5.22 1.75 -11.88
CA GLU A 22 -6.06 0.56 -12.02
C GLU A 22 -5.70 -0.53 -11.01
N ASP A 23 -4.41 -0.67 -10.67
CA ASP A 23 -3.91 -1.61 -9.68
C ASP A 23 -4.36 -1.28 -8.24
N ILE A 24 -4.62 0.01 -7.98
CA ILE A 24 -4.90 0.52 -6.63
C ILE A 24 -6.36 0.96 -6.45
N ILE A 25 -7.20 0.94 -7.49
CA ILE A 25 -8.61 1.36 -7.41
C ILE A 25 -9.35 0.65 -6.28
N ASP A 26 -9.22 -0.67 -6.19
CA ASP A 26 -9.88 -1.47 -5.15
C ASP A 26 -9.41 -1.09 -3.73
N ALA A 27 -8.16 -0.64 -3.60
CA ALA A 27 -7.67 -0.10 -2.33
C ALA A 27 -8.20 1.29 -2.06
N LEU A 28 -8.26 2.17 -3.07
CA LEU A 28 -8.81 3.52 -2.91
C LEU A 28 -10.30 3.51 -2.54
N GLU A 29 -11.07 2.55 -3.03
CA GLU A 29 -12.49 2.38 -2.69
C GLU A 29 -12.73 1.92 -1.24
N GLN A 30 -11.75 1.24 -0.63
CA GLN A 30 -11.81 0.86 0.79
C GLN A 30 -11.65 2.07 1.73
N GLY A 31 -11.24 3.23 1.22
CA GLY A 31 -11.00 4.45 1.99
C GLY A 31 -9.92 4.30 3.07
N PRO A 32 -8.69 3.90 2.70
CA PRO A 32 -7.58 3.80 3.62
C PRO A 32 -7.07 5.18 4.03
N GLU A 33 -6.44 5.26 5.19
CA GLU A 33 -5.71 6.44 5.65
C GLU A 33 -4.28 6.44 5.09
N THR A 34 -3.70 5.25 4.99
CA THR A 34 -2.32 5.03 4.52
C THR A 34 -2.26 3.90 3.50
N ILE A 35 -1.54 4.12 2.40
CA ILE A 35 -1.17 3.08 1.43
C ILE A 35 0.35 2.89 1.47
N VAL A 36 0.77 1.64 1.70
CA VAL A 36 2.16 1.23 1.75
C VAL A 36 2.48 0.34 0.55
N ILE A 37 3.45 0.75 -0.27
CA ILE A 37 3.86 0.04 -1.48
C ILE A 37 5.31 -0.46 -1.32
N GLY A 38 5.47 -1.77 -1.34
CA GLY A 38 6.75 -2.47 -1.42
C GLY A 38 7.17 -2.69 -2.86
N THR A 39 8.26 -2.04 -3.30
CA THR A 39 8.71 -2.05 -4.71
C THR A 39 9.58 -3.25 -5.12
N GLY A 40 9.62 -4.30 -4.29
CA GLY A 40 10.56 -5.42 -4.43
C GLY A 40 11.89 -5.18 -3.72
N GLU A 41 12.75 -6.21 -3.71
CA GLU A 41 14.09 -6.15 -3.09
C GLU A 41 15.02 -5.18 -3.86
N GLN A 42 14.96 -5.24 -5.18
CA GLN A 42 15.73 -4.37 -6.08
C GLN A 42 15.11 -2.97 -6.28
N GLY A 43 13.92 -2.71 -5.75
CA GLY A 43 13.25 -1.41 -5.89
C GLY A 43 12.86 -1.04 -7.32
N MET A 44 12.69 -2.04 -8.18
CA MET A 44 12.46 -1.86 -9.62
C MET A 44 11.00 -1.54 -9.95
N ALA A 45 10.05 -1.86 -9.08
CA ALA A 45 8.66 -1.53 -9.33
C ALA A 45 8.43 -0.02 -9.20
N GLN A 46 7.84 0.59 -10.22
CA GLN A 46 7.53 2.01 -10.28
C GLN A 46 6.05 2.26 -10.10
N VAL A 47 5.72 3.16 -9.17
CA VAL A 47 4.36 3.70 -9.02
C VAL A 47 4.22 4.87 -9.99
N THR A 48 3.22 4.81 -10.87
CA THR A 48 3.00 5.89 -11.85
C THR A 48 2.72 7.21 -11.16
N ALA A 49 3.08 8.33 -11.79
CA ALA A 49 2.73 9.65 -11.28
C ALA A 49 1.21 9.85 -11.20
N ARG A 50 0.44 9.15 -12.03
CA ARG A 50 -1.02 9.16 -12.02
C ARG A 50 -1.56 8.51 -10.74
N ALA A 51 -1.04 7.33 -10.39
CA ALA A 51 -1.38 6.64 -9.14
C ALA A 51 -1.05 7.50 -7.92
N LYS A 52 0.15 8.09 -7.87
CA LYS A 52 0.55 8.99 -6.77
C LYS A 52 -0.41 10.16 -6.59
N LYS A 53 -0.70 10.86 -7.70
CA LYS A 53 -1.62 12.00 -7.67
C LYS A 53 -3.03 11.63 -7.24
N GLU A 54 -3.54 10.47 -7.65
CA GLU A 54 -4.87 10.00 -7.25
C GLU A 54 -4.92 9.69 -5.74
N ILE A 55 -3.87 9.08 -5.19
CA ILE A 55 -3.74 8.82 -3.75
C ILE A 55 -3.68 10.13 -2.97
N GLU A 56 -2.78 11.04 -3.36
CA GLU A 56 -2.61 12.34 -2.73
C GLU A 56 -3.88 13.22 -2.83
N ALA A 57 -4.58 13.18 -3.96
CA ALA A 57 -5.82 13.94 -4.16
C ALA A 57 -6.96 13.50 -3.24
N ARG A 58 -6.91 12.25 -2.73
CA ARG A 58 -7.87 11.72 -1.75
C ARG A 58 -7.44 11.96 -0.30
N GLY A 59 -6.29 12.61 -0.09
CA GLY A 59 -5.74 12.86 1.25
C GLY A 59 -5.19 11.61 1.92
N ILE A 60 -4.87 10.58 1.14
CA ILE A 60 -4.34 9.31 1.63
C ILE A 60 -2.82 9.42 1.69
N GLU A 61 -2.20 9.00 2.79
CA GLU A 61 -0.75 8.98 2.92
C GLU A 61 -0.15 7.87 2.05
N LEU A 62 0.86 8.20 1.25
CA LEU A 62 1.54 7.25 0.37
C LEU A 62 2.98 6.99 0.83
N ILE A 63 3.26 5.75 1.21
CA ILE A 63 4.59 5.29 1.59
C ILE A 63 5.09 4.31 0.53
N ILE A 64 6.25 4.60 -0.06
CA ILE A 64 6.88 3.74 -1.07
C ILE A 64 8.30 3.41 -0.58
N ASP A 65 8.57 2.13 -0.37
CA ASP A 65 9.89 1.65 0.04
C ASP A 65 10.16 0.25 -0.51
N LYS A 66 11.38 -0.27 -0.31
CA LYS A 66 11.69 -1.67 -0.54
C LYS A 66 10.76 -2.55 0.28
N THR A 67 10.39 -3.71 -0.27
CA THR A 67 9.39 -4.60 0.34
C THR A 67 9.72 -4.95 1.80
N GLU A 68 11.00 -5.13 2.16
CA GLU A 68 11.42 -5.39 3.54
C GLU A 68 11.00 -4.26 4.50
N GLN A 69 11.28 -3.02 4.13
CA GLN A 69 10.99 -1.85 4.97
C GLN A 69 9.49 -1.52 4.94
N ALA A 70 8.89 -1.58 3.75
CA ALA A 70 7.45 -1.39 3.57
C ALA A 70 6.64 -2.35 4.46
N THR A 71 7.05 -3.62 4.57
CA THR A 71 6.36 -4.60 5.43
C THR A 71 6.48 -4.23 6.91
N LYS A 72 7.64 -3.73 7.36
CA LYS A 72 7.83 -3.25 8.73
C LYS A 72 6.92 -2.05 9.01
N THR A 73 6.91 -1.06 8.13
CA THR A 73 6.05 0.12 8.25
C THR A 73 4.58 -0.25 8.32
N PHE A 74 4.12 -1.18 7.47
CA PHE A 74 2.74 -1.67 7.50
C PHE A 74 2.39 -2.31 8.85
N ASN A 75 3.24 -3.20 9.37
CA ASN A 75 2.99 -3.86 10.64
C ASN A 75 2.96 -2.85 11.80
N ILE A 76 3.92 -1.93 11.83
CA ILE A 76 4.00 -0.86 12.82
C ILE A 76 2.70 -0.04 12.80
N ARG A 77 2.28 0.50 11.65
CA ARG A 77 1.03 1.27 11.55
C ARG A 77 -0.21 0.47 11.93
N LYS A 78 -0.28 -0.79 11.52
CA LYS A 78 -1.42 -1.66 11.83
C LYS A 78 -1.51 -1.96 13.33
N ASP A 79 -0.39 -2.17 14.01
CA ASP A 79 -0.35 -2.54 15.44
C ASP A 79 -0.35 -1.31 16.37
N GLU A 80 0.43 -0.26 16.08
CA GLU A 80 0.56 0.95 16.93
C GLU A 80 -0.76 1.70 17.10
N SER A 81 -1.57 1.86 16.06
CA SER A 81 -2.84 2.58 16.16
C SER A 81 -3.83 1.89 17.12
N ILE A 82 -3.79 0.56 17.18
CA ILE A 82 -4.61 -0.23 18.10
C ILE A 82 -4.14 -0.02 19.55
N GLU A 83 -2.82 0.04 19.77
CA GLU A 83 -2.24 0.16 21.11
C GLU A 83 -2.34 1.59 21.69
N GLU A 84 -2.16 2.62 20.86
CA GLU A 84 -2.10 4.02 21.32
C GLU A 84 -3.48 4.69 21.39
N GLU A 85 -4.32 4.50 20.36
CA GLU A 85 -5.61 5.21 20.25
C GLU A 85 -6.82 4.30 20.48
N GLY A 86 -6.60 2.99 20.58
CA GLY A 86 -7.69 2.00 20.62
C GLY A 86 -8.50 1.93 19.32
N VAL A 87 -8.01 2.57 18.24
CA VAL A 87 -8.64 2.67 16.93
C VAL A 87 -7.65 2.16 15.89
N GLN A 88 -8.07 1.18 15.10
CA GLN A 88 -7.23 0.60 14.07
C GLN A 88 -7.11 1.54 12.86
N GLU A 89 -5.88 1.99 12.55
CA GLU A 89 -5.59 2.75 11.32
C GLU A 89 -5.90 1.89 10.09
N LYS A 90 -6.57 2.50 9.13
CA LYS A 90 -6.91 1.84 7.86
C LYS A 90 -5.72 1.87 6.91
N VAL A 91 -4.72 1.03 7.18
CA VAL A 91 -3.54 0.86 6.32
C VAL A 91 -3.77 -0.25 5.28
N ILE A 92 -3.38 -0.01 4.02
CA ILE A 92 -3.36 -1.02 2.96
C ILE A 92 -1.93 -1.21 2.43
N GLY A 93 -1.52 -2.47 2.33
CA GLY A 93 -0.21 -2.89 1.84
C GLY A 93 -0.26 -3.53 0.45
N PHE A 94 0.63 -3.10 -0.43
CA PHE A 94 0.92 -3.68 -1.73
C PHE A 94 2.37 -4.13 -1.78
N PHE A 95 2.62 -5.42 -1.60
CA PHE A 95 3.98 -5.94 -1.51
C PHE A 95 4.36 -6.71 -2.76
N HIS A 96 5.27 -6.15 -3.54
CA HIS A 96 5.89 -6.89 -4.62
C HIS A 96 6.94 -7.85 -4.03
N LEU A 97 6.68 -9.16 -4.11
CA LEU A 97 7.56 -10.18 -3.53
C LEU A 97 8.83 -10.43 -4.36
N THR A 98 8.85 -10.02 -5.64
CA THR A 98 9.94 -10.37 -6.57
C THR A 98 10.34 -9.21 -7.46
N CYS A 99 11.55 -8.69 -7.34
CA CYS A 99 12.40 -8.34 -8.49
C CYS A 99 13.81 -8.69 -8.07
#